data_AF-A0A397YG77-F1
#
_entry.id   AF-A0A397YG77-F1
#
_cell.length_a   1.000
_cell.length_b   1.000
_cell.length_c   1.000
_cell.angle_alpha   90.00
_cell.angle_beta   90.00
_cell.angle_gamma   90.00
#
_symmetry.space_group_name_H-M   'P 1'
#
loop_
_entity.id
_entity.type
_entity.pdbx_description
1 polymer ?
#
loop_
_entity_poly.entity_id
_entity_poly.type
_entity_poly.pdbx_seq_one_letter_code
_entity_poly.pdbx_strand_id
1 'polypeptide(L)'
;MWMLLLRTIRIEGEDAAWFAVNSVPIRYSIREHALISGLDSHEYPSGHLKLGGTKFVDYYFGNKKKITIEDVKQKLQSMGTACNDRLKMDVLFFLGRVIRGKTKDSAALDSFILRIMDDLDVCRKFSWGRLTFEDAIKEIKHVMELLKGEVHYATEFNGFIIPLEVKHTI
;
A
#
# COMPACT_ATOMS: atom_id res chain seq x y z
N MET A 1 8.63 -4.30 -9.30
CA MET A 1 7.59 -5.34 -9.49
C MET A 1 7.22 -5.62 -10.96
N TRP A 2 7.14 -4.62 -11.84
CA TRP A 2 6.72 -4.81 -13.25
C TRP A 2 7.45 -5.92 -14.03
N MET A 3 8.79 -6.00 -13.93
CA MET A 3 9.56 -7.08 -14.59
C MET A 3 9.32 -8.47 -13.98
N LEU A 4 8.85 -8.56 -12.73
CA LEU A 4 8.46 -9.83 -12.12
C LEU A 4 7.09 -10.29 -12.61
N LEU A 5 6.15 -9.37 -12.85
CA LEU A 5 4.82 -9.70 -13.38
C LEU A 5 4.90 -10.46 -14.72
N LEU A 6 5.86 -10.09 -15.58
CA LEU A 6 6.16 -10.79 -16.84
C LEU A 6 6.61 -12.23 -16.69
N ARG A 7 7.07 -12.60 -15.48
CA ARG A 7 7.66 -13.90 -15.16
C ARG A 7 6.78 -14.69 -14.19
N THR A 8 5.53 -14.27 -13.96
CA THR A 8 4.65 -14.89 -12.97
C THR A 8 4.31 -16.33 -13.37
N ILE A 9 4.40 -17.24 -12.41
CA ILE A 9 3.98 -18.64 -12.52
C ILE A 9 2.63 -18.76 -11.84
N ARG A 10 1.62 -19.28 -12.55
CA ARG A 10 0.30 -19.53 -11.97
C ARG A 10 0.35 -20.79 -11.10
N ILE A 11 0.24 -20.59 -9.79
CA ILE A 11 0.05 -21.66 -8.81
C ILE A 11 -1.28 -21.40 -8.09
N GLU A 12 -2.21 -22.33 -8.21
CA GLU A 12 -3.52 -22.21 -7.58
C GLU A 12 -3.47 -22.62 -6.10
N GLY A 13 -4.25 -21.93 -5.27
CA GLY A 13 -4.40 -22.28 -3.85
C GLY A 13 -3.34 -21.72 -2.90
N GLU A 14 -2.37 -20.94 -3.37
CA GLU A 14 -1.38 -20.28 -2.51
C GLU A 14 -1.64 -18.78 -2.28
N ASP A 15 -1.38 -18.37 -1.03
CA ASP A 15 -1.26 -16.96 -0.63
C ASP A 15 0.17 -16.46 -0.84
N ALA A 16 0.70 -16.69 -2.05
CA ALA A 16 2.00 -16.26 -2.50
C ALA A 16 1.98 -16.05 -4.02
N ALA A 17 2.91 -15.24 -4.53
CA ALA A 17 3.20 -15.14 -5.95
C ALA A 17 4.49 -15.89 -6.27
N TRP A 18 4.57 -16.47 -7.45
CA TRP A 18 5.76 -17.17 -7.93
C TRP A 18 6.25 -16.55 -9.22
N PHE A 19 7.57 -16.45 -9.38
CA PHE A 19 8.19 -15.81 -10.54
C PHE A 19 9.35 -16.65 -11.06
N ALA A 20 9.44 -16.88 -12.38
CA ALA A 20 10.56 -17.55 -13.02
C ALA A 20 11.69 -16.55 -13.34
N VAL A 21 12.74 -16.49 -12.52
CA VAL A 21 13.89 -15.62 -12.77
C VAL A 21 15.08 -16.48 -13.19
N ASN A 22 15.57 -16.29 -14.43
CA ASN A 22 16.65 -17.10 -15.01
C ASN A 22 16.37 -18.61 -14.90
N SER A 23 15.12 -18.99 -15.20
CA SER A 23 14.60 -20.37 -15.10
C SER A 23 14.53 -20.93 -13.67
N VAL A 24 14.77 -20.12 -12.64
CA VAL A 24 14.61 -20.50 -11.23
C VAL A 24 13.29 -19.93 -10.70
N PRO A 25 12.40 -20.77 -10.12
CA PRO A 25 11.19 -20.28 -9.48
C PRO A 25 11.54 -19.59 -8.15
N ILE A 26 11.13 -18.34 -8.01
CA ILE A 26 11.27 -17.53 -6.81
C ILE A 26 9.88 -17.28 -6.23
N ARG A 27 9.74 -17.51 -4.94
CA ARG A 27 8.50 -17.28 -4.20
C ARG A 27 8.51 -15.89 -3.57
N TYR A 28 7.36 -15.22 -3.63
CA TYR A 28 7.06 -13.99 -2.92
C TYR A 28 5.88 -14.22 -2.01
N SER A 29 6.15 -14.41 -0.73
CA SER A 29 5.17 -14.58 0.34
C SER A 29 5.29 -13.43 1.34
N ILE A 30 4.46 -13.47 2.40
CA ILE A 30 4.46 -12.46 3.46
C ILE A 30 5.83 -12.25 4.12
N ARG A 31 6.69 -13.29 4.14
CA ARG A 31 8.04 -13.21 4.70
C ARG A 31 8.93 -12.33 3.84
N GLU A 32 8.98 -12.60 2.54
CA GLU A 32 9.75 -11.80 1.60
C GLU A 32 9.20 -10.36 1.53
N HIS A 33 7.87 -10.19 1.61
CA HIS A 33 7.26 -8.85 1.68
C HIS A 33 7.69 -8.05 2.91
N ALA A 34 7.70 -8.66 4.10
CA ALA A 34 8.13 -7.99 5.32
C ALA A 34 9.60 -7.57 5.24
N LEU A 35 10.46 -8.41 4.66
CA LEU A 35 11.88 -8.10 4.45
C LEU A 35 12.09 -6.94 3.46
N ILE A 36 11.34 -6.92 2.35
CA ILE A 36 11.47 -5.89 1.31
C ILE A 36 10.91 -4.55 1.80
N SER A 37 9.76 -4.56 2.46
CA SER A 37 9.06 -3.34 2.88
C SER A 37 9.60 -2.78 4.21
N GLY A 38 10.21 -3.62 5.05
CA GLY A 38 10.54 -3.27 6.44
C GLY A 38 9.30 -3.10 7.33
N LEU A 39 8.10 -3.45 6.84
CA LEU A 39 6.85 -3.28 7.56
C LEU A 39 6.49 -4.54 8.37
N ASP A 40 5.93 -4.30 9.54
CA ASP A 40 5.45 -5.37 10.42
C ASP A 40 4.24 -6.09 9.82
N SER A 41 4.27 -7.42 9.86
CA SER A 41 3.36 -8.33 9.14
C SER A 41 2.67 -9.36 10.05
N HIS A 42 2.53 -9.03 11.34
CA HIS A 42 1.82 -9.87 12.31
C HIS A 42 0.33 -10.06 11.95
N GLU A 43 -0.35 -10.98 12.65
CA GLU A 43 -1.77 -11.24 12.42
C GLU A 43 -2.64 -10.05 12.84
N TYR A 44 -3.71 -9.77 12.09
CA TYR A 44 -4.62 -8.70 12.49
C TYR A 44 -5.34 -9.03 13.80
N PRO A 45 -5.61 -8.01 14.64
CA PRO A 45 -6.55 -8.20 15.74
C PRO A 45 -7.95 -8.48 15.21
N SER A 46 -8.75 -9.19 16.01
CA SER A 46 -10.17 -9.39 15.71
C SER A 46 -10.89 -8.05 15.54
N GLY A 47 -11.66 -7.92 14.46
CA GLY A 47 -12.39 -6.68 14.17
C GLY A 47 -11.54 -5.53 13.61
N HIS A 48 -10.32 -5.79 13.11
CA HIS A 48 -9.41 -4.76 12.58
C HIS A 48 -10.04 -3.77 11.59
N LEU A 49 -10.99 -4.20 10.75
CA LEU A 49 -11.70 -3.34 9.81
C LEU A 49 -12.51 -2.21 10.47
N LYS A 50 -12.79 -2.31 11.77
CA LYS A 50 -13.55 -1.32 12.56
C LYS A 50 -12.65 -0.41 13.41
N LEU A 51 -11.33 -0.56 13.33
CA LEU A 51 -10.40 0.26 14.10
C LEU A 51 -10.48 1.75 13.71
N GLY A 52 -10.19 2.60 14.70
CA GLY A 52 -10.19 4.06 14.56
C GLY A 52 -11.56 4.71 14.75
N GLY A 53 -11.67 5.95 14.28
CA GLY A 53 -12.86 6.79 14.41
C GLY A 53 -12.83 7.93 13.40
N THR A 54 -13.88 8.74 13.32
CA THR A 54 -13.95 9.83 12.33
C THR A 54 -13.67 11.21 12.93
N LYS A 55 -13.51 11.35 14.26
CA LYS A 55 -13.46 12.66 14.92
C LYS A 55 -12.35 13.56 14.37
N PHE A 56 -11.13 13.02 14.23
CA PHE A 56 -10.00 13.76 13.66
C PHE A 56 -10.29 14.25 12.23
N VAL A 57 -10.85 13.38 11.40
CA VAL A 57 -11.15 13.68 10.00
C VAL A 57 -12.32 14.64 9.87
N ASP A 58 -13.37 14.46 10.66
CA ASP A 58 -14.55 15.32 10.67
C ASP A 58 -14.19 16.74 11.14
N TYR A 59 -13.28 16.86 12.11
CA TYR A 59 -12.78 18.15 12.57
C TYR A 59 -12.06 18.95 11.47
N TYR A 60 -11.19 18.29 10.70
CA TYR A 60 -10.39 18.99 9.68
C TYR A 60 -11.01 19.03 8.28
N PHE A 61 -11.90 18.10 7.97
CA PHE A 61 -12.43 17.86 6.62
C PHE A 61 -13.94 17.61 6.58
N GLY A 62 -14.69 17.80 7.67
CA GLY A 62 -16.12 17.46 7.75
C GLY A 62 -17.03 18.18 6.74
N ASN A 63 -16.56 19.26 6.12
CA ASN A 63 -17.26 19.95 5.03
C ASN A 63 -17.02 19.33 3.64
N LYS A 64 -16.11 18.36 3.51
CA LYS A 64 -15.76 17.71 2.25
C LYS A 64 -16.47 16.38 2.10
N LYS A 65 -17.19 16.23 0.99
CA LYS A 65 -17.77 14.94 0.56
C LYS A 65 -16.71 13.91 0.13
N LYS A 66 -15.52 14.39 -0.23
CA LYS A 66 -14.41 13.59 -0.74
C LYS A 66 -13.11 14.22 -0.28
N ILE A 67 -12.29 13.44 0.39
CA ILE A 67 -10.97 13.84 0.89
C ILE A 67 -9.92 13.19 0.00
N THR A 68 -9.02 13.99 -0.54
CA THR A 68 -7.94 13.57 -1.44
C THR A 68 -6.58 13.74 -0.76
N ILE A 69 -5.54 13.15 -1.35
CA ILE A 69 -4.18 13.33 -0.82
C ILE A 69 -3.71 14.79 -0.93
N GLU A 70 -4.20 15.53 -1.93
CA GLU A 70 -3.89 16.94 -2.11
C GLU A 70 -4.56 17.80 -1.02
N ASP A 71 -5.78 17.47 -0.60
CA ASP A 71 -6.43 18.14 0.54
C ASP A 71 -5.62 17.97 1.83
N VAL A 72 -5.12 16.74 2.07
CA VAL A 72 -4.28 16.44 3.24
C VAL A 72 -2.96 17.22 3.16
N LYS A 73 -2.31 17.25 1.99
CA LYS A 73 -1.07 17.99 1.75
C LYS A 73 -1.24 19.48 2.01
N GLN A 74 -2.27 20.10 1.43
CA GLN A 74 -2.57 21.52 1.63
C GLN A 74 -2.84 21.82 3.11
N LYS A 75 -3.62 20.96 3.78
CA LYS A 75 -3.90 21.12 5.19
C LYS A 75 -2.63 21.04 6.02
N LEU A 76 -1.80 20.02 5.79
CA LEU A 76 -0.52 19.84 6.47
C LEU A 76 0.41 21.05 6.31
N GLN A 77 0.51 21.60 5.09
CA GLN A 77 1.33 22.80 4.81
C GLN A 77 0.81 24.05 5.52
N SER A 78 -0.51 24.15 5.73
CA SER A 78 -1.12 25.26 6.48
C SER A 78 -0.95 25.17 7.99
N MET A 79 -0.56 24.00 8.52
CA MET A 79 -0.41 23.81 9.96
C MET A 79 0.87 24.49 10.48
N GLY A 80 0.72 25.22 11.58
CA GLY A 80 1.83 25.84 12.32
C GLY A 80 2.78 24.81 12.95
N THR A 81 3.54 25.21 13.98
CA THR A 81 4.58 24.39 14.63
C THR A 81 4.11 22.98 15.04
N ALA A 82 5.08 22.08 15.24
CA ALA A 82 4.83 20.67 15.56
C ALA A 82 3.86 20.49 16.75
N CYS A 83 2.78 19.73 16.52
CA CYS A 83 1.80 19.31 17.51
C CYS A 83 1.27 17.91 17.15
N ASN A 84 0.54 17.26 18.06
CA ASN A 84 0.00 15.91 17.83
C ASN A 84 -0.89 15.82 16.58
N ASP A 85 -1.70 16.85 16.32
CA ASP A 85 -2.56 16.85 15.13
C ASP A 85 -1.77 17.02 13.84
N ARG A 86 -0.69 17.82 13.86
CA ARG A 86 0.21 17.92 12.72
C ARG A 86 0.90 16.58 12.46
N LEU A 87 1.34 15.88 13.51
CA LEU A 87 1.87 14.51 13.39
C LEU A 87 0.83 13.56 12.79
N LYS A 88 -0.44 13.61 13.24
CA LYS A 88 -1.53 12.83 12.63
C LYS A 88 -1.71 13.15 11.16
N MET A 89 -1.63 14.42 10.78
CA MET A 89 -1.77 14.86 9.39
C MET A 89 -0.57 14.42 8.53
N ASP A 90 0.65 14.47 9.07
CA ASP A 90 1.88 13.96 8.45
C ASP A 90 1.79 12.45 8.21
N VAL A 91 1.37 11.68 9.22
CA VAL A 91 1.17 10.23 9.11
C VAL A 91 0.05 9.91 8.11
N LEU A 92 -1.06 10.65 8.14
CA LEU A 92 -2.14 10.50 7.16
C LEU A 92 -1.64 10.71 5.72
N PHE A 93 -0.82 11.75 5.51
CA PHE A 93 -0.20 12.01 4.22
C PHE A 93 0.70 10.85 3.78
N PHE A 94 1.56 10.36 4.68
CA PHE A 94 2.43 9.22 4.41
C PHE A 94 1.63 7.96 4.04
N LEU A 95 0.64 7.58 4.85
CA LEU A 95 -0.19 6.40 4.60
C LEU A 95 -0.96 6.53 3.29
N GLY A 96 -1.57 7.70 3.05
CA GLY A 96 -2.36 7.95 1.84
C GLY A 96 -1.52 8.02 0.57
N ARG A 97 -0.25 8.44 0.65
CA ARG A 97 0.62 8.57 -0.53
C ARG A 97 1.49 7.34 -0.80
N VAL A 98 2.00 6.71 0.26
CA VAL A 98 3.01 5.64 0.19
C VAL A 98 2.40 4.27 0.40
N ILE A 99 1.51 4.11 1.39
CA ILE A 99 0.98 2.79 1.78
C ILE A 99 -0.24 2.40 0.94
N ARG A 100 -1.22 3.29 0.80
CA ARG A 100 -2.42 3.09 -0.05
C ARG A 100 -2.52 4.16 -1.14
N GLY A 101 -1.37 4.55 -1.67
CA GLY A 101 -1.26 5.48 -2.79
C GLY A 101 -2.14 5.03 -3.96
N LYS A 102 -2.87 5.97 -4.55
CA LYS A 102 -3.60 5.77 -5.80
C LYS A 102 -2.88 6.48 -6.93
N THR A 103 -3.01 5.99 -8.16
CA THR A 103 -2.38 6.57 -9.35
C THR A 103 -2.75 8.05 -9.56
N LYS A 104 -3.97 8.43 -9.16
CA LYS A 104 -4.47 9.80 -9.28
C LYS A 104 -4.55 10.44 -7.90
N ASP A 105 -3.86 11.57 -7.72
CA ASP A 105 -3.91 12.35 -6.47
C ASP A 105 -5.32 12.91 -6.20
N SER A 106 -6.15 13.05 -7.23
CA SER A 106 -7.56 13.44 -7.09
C SER A 106 -8.48 12.30 -6.62
N ALA A 107 -7.99 11.07 -6.47
CA ALA A 107 -8.80 9.96 -5.98
C ALA A 107 -9.13 10.12 -4.49
N ALA A 108 -10.27 9.56 -4.06
CA ALA A 108 -10.65 9.57 -2.66
C ALA A 108 -9.68 8.71 -1.85
N LEU A 109 -9.24 9.19 -0.69
CA LEU A 109 -8.46 8.40 0.25
C LEU A 109 -9.25 7.21 0.77
N ASP A 110 -8.51 6.18 1.17
CA ASP A 110 -9.08 4.99 1.78
C ASP A 110 -9.74 5.35 3.12
N SER A 111 -11.00 4.92 3.32
CA SER A 111 -11.76 5.22 4.53
C SER A 111 -11.17 4.57 5.79
N PHE A 112 -10.43 3.47 5.67
CA PHE A 112 -9.71 2.85 6.77
C PHE A 112 -8.52 3.71 7.22
N ILE A 113 -7.73 4.23 6.28
CA ILE A 113 -6.63 5.16 6.60
C ILE A 113 -7.17 6.43 7.25
N LEU A 114 -8.28 6.96 6.75
CA LEU A 114 -8.91 8.13 7.37
C LEU A 114 -9.31 7.84 8.81
N ARG A 115 -9.92 6.68 9.08
CA ARG A 115 -10.39 6.32 10.42
C ARG A 115 -9.27 6.06 11.42
N ILE A 116 -8.21 5.36 10.99
CA ILE A 116 -7.16 4.95 11.93
C ILE A 116 -6.34 6.13 12.48
N MET A 117 -6.44 7.32 11.87
CA MET A 117 -5.82 8.56 12.39
C MET A 117 -6.44 9.10 13.67
N ASP A 118 -7.64 8.64 14.04
CA ASP A 118 -8.23 9.04 15.32
C ASP A 118 -7.38 8.55 16.50
N ASP A 119 -6.68 7.42 16.33
CA ASP A 119 -5.83 6.78 17.33
C ASP A 119 -4.45 6.41 16.73
N LEU A 120 -3.44 7.25 17.03
CA LEU A 120 -2.07 7.02 16.54
C LEU A 120 -1.42 5.78 17.13
N ASP A 121 -1.80 5.35 18.32
CA ASP A 121 -1.22 4.14 18.93
C ASP A 121 -1.74 2.89 18.22
N VAL A 122 -3.02 2.89 17.84
CA VAL A 122 -3.60 1.86 16.97
C VAL A 122 -2.94 1.90 15.60
N CYS A 123 -2.76 3.07 14.99
CA CYS A 123 -2.04 3.22 13.73
C CYS A 123 -0.62 2.66 13.80
N ARG A 124 0.13 2.97 14.86
CA ARG A 124 1.53 2.53 15.01
C ARG A 124 1.64 1.00 15.16
N LYS A 125 0.68 0.39 15.84
CA LYS A 125 0.66 -1.07 16.09
C LYS A 125 -0.01 -1.85 14.97
N PHE A 126 -0.59 -1.20 13.97
CA PHE A 126 -1.29 -1.90 12.91
C PHE A 126 -0.32 -2.65 12.00
N SER A 127 -0.70 -3.85 11.55
CA SER A 127 0.09 -4.70 10.66
C SER A 127 0.09 -4.20 9.21
N TRP A 128 0.75 -3.06 8.96
CA TRP A 128 0.83 -2.43 7.64
C TRP A 128 1.44 -3.34 6.58
N GLY A 129 2.44 -4.16 6.94
CA GLY A 129 3.11 -5.09 6.02
C GLY A 129 2.18 -6.20 5.55
N ARG A 130 1.27 -6.68 6.41
CA ARG A 130 0.22 -7.62 5.99
C ARG A 130 -0.76 -6.98 5.04
N LEU A 131 -1.21 -5.75 5.33
CA LEU A 131 -2.15 -5.03 4.47
C LEU A 131 -1.56 -4.83 3.07
N THR A 132 -0.33 -4.33 2.98
CA THR A 132 0.34 -4.12 1.71
C THR A 132 0.68 -5.42 0.98
N PHE A 133 0.92 -6.51 1.72
CA PHE A 133 1.11 -7.84 1.13
C PHE A 133 -0.18 -8.36 0.49
N GLU A 134 -1.29 -8.33 1.22
CA GLU A 134 -2.61 -8.78 0.74
C GLU A 134 -3.04 -7.97 -0.49
N ASP A 135 -2.87 -6.64 -0.45
CA ASP A 135 -3.10 -5.77 -1.60
C ASP A 135 -2.22 -6.16 -2.80
N ALA A 136 -0.92 -6.39 -2.58
CA ALA A 136 0.01 -6.76 -3.66
C ALA A 136 -0.37 -8.10 -4.29
N ILE A 137 -0.69 -9.13 -3.50
CA ILE A 137 -1.12 -10.44 -4.02
C ILE A 137 -2.42 -10.31 -4.80
N LYS A 138 -3.38 -9.54 -4.28
CA LYS A 138 -4.66 -9.29 -4.98
C LYS A 138 -4.45 -8.60 -6.32
N GLU A 139 -3.62 -7.56 -6.38
CA GLU A 139 -3.31 -6.85 -7.62
C GLU A 139 -2.53 -7.73 -8.61
N ILE A 140 -1.56 -8.53 -8.14
CA ILE A 140 -0.84 -9.49 -9.00
C ILE A 140 -1.82 -10.49 -9.62
N LYS A 141 -2.71 -11.09 -8.81
CA LYS A 141 -3.73 -12.04 -9.29
C LYS A 141 -4.66 -11.37 -10.30
N HIS A 142 -5.15 -10.17 -9.98
CA HIS A 142 -6.04 -9.40 -10.86
C HIS A 142 -5.41 -9.08 -12.22
N VAL A 143 -4.17 -8.58 -12.23
CA VAL A 143 -3.44 -8.26 -13.46
C VAL A 143 -3.20 -9.52 -14.29
N MET A 144 -2.87 -10.65 -13.65
CA MET A 144 -2.68 -11.93 -14.37
C MET A 144 -3.96 -12.47 -14.99
N GLU A 145 -5.11 -12.30 -14.32
CA GLU A 145 -6.41 -12.63 -14.90
C GLU A 145 -6.73 -11.75 -16.13
N LEU A 146 -6.51 -10.44 -16.03
CA LEU A 146 -6.74 -9.50 -17.14
C LEU A 146 -5.88 -9.81 -18.36
N LEU A 147 -4.63 -10.19 -18.12
CA LEU A 147 -3.67 -10.53 -19.16
C LEU A 147 -3.90 -11.93 -19.74
N LYS A 148 -4.83 -12.75 -19.19
CA LYS A 148 -5.06 -14.14 -19.61
C LYS A 148 -3.77 -15.00 -19.63
N GLY A 149 -2.77 -14.63 -18.84
CA GLY A 149 -1.45 -15.27 -18.84
C GLY A 149 -0.49 -14.80 -19.95
N GLU A 150 -0.88 -13.83 -20.79
CA GLU A 150 -0.04 -13.25 -21.86
C GLU A 150 0.16 -11.75 -21.62
N VAL A 151 1.41 -11.30 -21.50
CA VAL A 151 1.65 -9.90 -21.10
C VAL A 151 1.78 -8.96 -22.30
N HIS A 152 0.97 -7.90 -22.30
CA HIS A 152 1.08 -6.76 -23.21
C HIS A 152 1.68 -5.54 -22.49
N TYR A 153 2.45 -4.72 -23.21
CA TYR A 153 3.24 -3.59 -22.71
C TYR A 153 2.46 -2.46 -21.97
N ALA A 154 1.14 -2.57 -21.80
CA ALA A 154 0.26 -1.45 -21.44
C ALA A 154 -0.44 -1.56 -20.07
N THR A 155 0.14 -2.21 -19.06
CA THR A 155 -0.47 -2.25 -17.71
C THR A 155 0.34 -1.47 -16.68
N GLU A 156 -0.37 -0.79 -15.78
CA GLU A 156 0.21 -0.07 -14.63
C GLU A 156 0.06 -0.94 -13.37
N PHE A 157 1.10 -1.04 -12.55
CA PHE A 157 1.07 -1.76 -11.27
C PHE A 157 1.67 -0.89 -10.16
N ASN A 158 0.94 -0.72 -9.06
CA ASN A 158 1.44 -0.04 -7.88
C ASN A 158 2.22 -1.02 -7.00
N GLY A 159 3.51 -0.74 -6.74
CA GLY A 159 4.30 -1.56 -5.83
C GLY A 159 5.75 -1.10 -5.69
N PHE A 160 6.48 -1.77 -4.82
CA PHE A 160 7.89 -1.45 -4.58
C PHE A 160 8.79 -1.88 -5.77
N ILE A 161 9.80 -1.06 -6.04
CA ILE A 161 10.82 -1.38 -7.05
C ILE A 161 11.76 -2.41 -6.42
N ILE A 162 11.85 -3.59 -7.05
CA ILE A 162 12.83 -4.63 -6.71
C ILE A 162 13.79 -4.66 -7.89
N PRO A 163 15.03 -4.18 -7.75
CA PRO A 163 16.02 -4.26 -8.82
C PRO A 163 16.40 -5.73 -9.00
N LEU A 164 16.18 -6.26 -10.21
CA LEU A 164 16.54 -7.64 -10.57
C LEU A 164 17.83 -7.75 -11.38
N GLU A 165 18.25 -6.65 -11.98
CA GLU A 165 19.45 -6.58 -12.80
C GLU A 165 20.23 -5.32 -12.43
N VAL A 166 21.52 -5.52 -12.14
CA VAL A 166 22.49 -4.43 -12.08
C VAL A 166 23.16 -4.41 -13.44
N LYS A 167 23.05 -3.29 -14.18
CA LYS A 167 23.83 -3.14 -15.40
C LYS A 167 25.30 -3.15 -15.02
N HIS A 168 26.02 -4.22 -15.37
CA HIS A 168 27.47 -4.18 -15.39
C HIS A 168 27.88 -3.18 -16.47
N THR A 169 28.36 -2.02 -16.04
CA THR A 169 29.05 -1.09 -16.93
C THR A 169 30.46 -1.63 -17.05
N ILE A 170 30.84 -2.07 -18.24
CA ILE A 170 32.22 -2.45 -18.59
C ILE A 170 32.95 -1.18 -19.02
#